data_AF-A0A8H8C921-F1
#
_entry.id   AF-A0A8H8C921-F1
#
_cell.length_a   1.000
_cell.length_b   1.000
_cell.length_c   1.000
_cell.angle_alpha   90.00
_cell.angle_beta   90.00
_cell.angle_gamma   90.00
#
_symmetry.space_group_name_H-M   'P 1'
#
loop_
_entity.id
_entity.type
_entity.pdbx_description
1 polymer ?
#
loop_
_entity_poly.entity_id
_entity_poly.type
_entity_poly.pdbx_seq_one_letter_code
_entity_poly.pdbx_strand_id
1 'polypeptide(L)'
;MSPVTNYFKIHATKSDYDKAFGEAQAWAIENPDELPSFAARIYFVKEDALRQSISRSKRKKDRNPQGLQNQHGGNNKILTKWQEEAIRQYCYQQWEAGMGATYDMDLGTITYLRQEVENEDEQLELPNLPPSRPHHLWNTAAAIQSFIGRDPTLFSNDSKELFRRTMSNTAVELHKAHLTTIEHATLQEKIKAEGTRKKISRQSIHKGGSSATVGDLREKIRIRDESEKSESLKKARRALKLAIRRSTEALRVAGVQARRENRERKKTLDFCMANDTFPAPEDLILIREPDKNPTPLEAVSKTPEGHPKYLHAVLQLEKEFNGELDGEEILFRIGNTHKEEGLGVKYIESSPPPKV
;
A
#
# COMPACT_ATOMS: atom_id res chain seq x y z
N MET A 1 -7.14 -50.29 -37.87
CA MET A 1 -6.04 -49.42 -38.37
C MET A 1 -6.65 -48.09 -38.75
N SER A 2 -6.46 -47.05 -37.94
CA SER A 2 -6.95 -45.70 -38.24
C SER A 2 -6.04 -45.07 -39.32
N PRO A 3 -6.58 -44.41 -40.36
CA PRO A 3 -5.77 -43.79 -41.39
C PRO A 3 -4.86 -42.72 -40.75
N VAL A 4 -3.56 -42.80 -41.03
CA VAL A 4 -2.57 -41.80 -40.60
C VAL A 4 -2.87 -40.51 -41.36
N THR A 5 -3.75 -39.69 -40.80
CA THR A 5 -4.10 -38.37 -41.34
C THR A 5 -2.93 -37.44 -41.06
N ASN A 6 -2.35 -36.90 -42.13
CA ASN A 6 -1.22 -35.97 -42.02
C ASN A 6 -1.76 -34.57 -41.71
N TYR A 7 -2.06 -34.33 -40.42
CA TYR A 7 -2.68 -33.10 -39.91
C TYR A 7 -1.93 -31.82 -40.30
N PHE A 8 -0.63 -31.90 -40.55
CA PHE A 8 0.19 -30.75 -40.96
C PHE A 8 -0.06 -30.28 -42.39
N LYS A 9 -0.65 -31.10 -43.27
CA LYS A 9 -0.88 -30.72 -44.67
C LYS A 9 -2.06 -29.79 -44.89
N ILE A 10 -2.96 -29.68 -43.91
CA ILE A 10 -4.17 -28.86 -44.01
C ILE A 10 -3.85 -27.39 -43.67
N HIS A 11 -2.82 -27.16 -42.87
CA HIS A 11 -2.38 -25.83 -42.45
C HIS A 11 -1.18 -25.39 -43.29
N ALA A 12 -1.24 -24.16 -43.84
CA ALA A 12 -0.19 -23.65 -44.72
C ALA A 12 1.14 -23.45 -43.98
N THR A 13 1.09 -23.06 -42.71
CA THR A 13 2.26 -22.85 -41.87
C THR A 13 2.09 -23.46 -40.48
N LYS A 14 3.21 -23.64 -39.76
CA LYS A 14 3.19 -24.06 -38.35
C LYS A 14 2.41 -23.07 -37.46
N SER A 15 2.51 -21.77 -37.76
CA SER A 15 1.78 -20.74 -37.03
C SER A 15 0.27 -20.89 -37.17
N ASP A 16 -0.21 -21.28 -38.36
CA ASP A 16 -1.63 -21.54 -38.60
C ASP A 16 -2.13 -22.75 -37.81
N TYR A 17 -1.32 -23.82 -37.76
CA TYR A 17 -1.61 -24.98 -36.92
C TYR A 17 -1.66 -24.62 -35.43
N ASP A 18 -0.69 -23.83 -34.95
CA ASP A 18 -0.64 -23.41 -33.54
C ASP A 18 -1.85 -22.52 -33.17
N LYS A 19 -2.29 -21.65 -34.08
CA LYS A 19 -3.52 -20.86 -33.94
C LYS A 19 -4.77 -21.75 -33.88
N ALA A 20 -4.92 -22.66 -34.84
CA ALA A 20 -6.04 -23.61 -34.87
C ALA A 20 -6.06 -24.52 -33.63
N PHE A 21 -4.88 -24.91 -33.12
CA PHE A 21 -4.76 -25.68 -31.89
C PHE A 21 -5.20 -24.89 -30.65
N GLY A 22 -4.88 -23.59 -30.60
CA GLY A 22 -5.36 -22.69 -29.55
C GLY A 22 -6.88 -22.50 -29.57
N GLU A 23 -7.46 -22.31 -30.76
CA GLU A 23 -8.91 -22.19 -30.96
C GLU A 23 -9.64 -23.49 -30.59
N ALA A 24 -9.11 -24.65 -31.01
CA ALA A 24 -9.63 -25.95 -30.62
C ALA A 24 -9.60 -26.18 -29.10
N GLN A 25 -8.54 -25.72 -28.43
CA GLN A 25 -8.43 -25.80 -26.98
C GLN A 25 -9.47 -24.91 -26.29
N ALA A 26 -9.64 -23.67 -26.75
CA ALA A 26 -10.63 -22.74 -26.20
C ALA A 26 -12.06 -23.28 -26.36
N TRP A 27 -12.40 -23.72 -27.57
CA TRP A 27 -13.71 -24.31 -27.87
C TRP A 27 -14.02 -25.52 -26.99
N ALA A 28 -13.05 -26.42 -26.78
CA ALA A 28 -13.25 -27.60 -25.94
C ALA A 28 -13.32 -27.28 -24.43
N ILE A 29 -12.87 -26.10 -24.00
CA ILE A 29 -13.04 -25.63 -22.62
C ILE A 29 -14.44 -25.00 -22.44
N GLU A 30 -14.94 -24.30 -23.45
CA GLU A 30 -16.27 -23.68 -23.46
C GLU A 30 -17.41 -24.71 -23.56
N ASN A 31 -17.15 -25.87 -24.18
CA ASN A 31 -18.14 -26.93 -24.41
C ASN A 31 -17.73 -28.24 -23.71
N PRO A 32 -17.89 -28.35 -22.37
CA PRO A 32 -17.42 -29.50 -21.61
C PRO A 32 -18.18 -30.80 -21.87
N ASP A 33 -19.42 -30.71 -22.37
CA ASP A 33 -20.28 -31.85 -22.69
C ASP A 33 -19.88 -32.55 -23.99
N GLU A 34 -19.10 -31.86 -24.83
CA GLU A 34 -18.65 -32.36 -26.13
C GLU A 34 -17.30 -33.08 -26.03
N LEU A 35 -17.12 -34.10 -26.86
CA LEU A 35 -15.87 -34.87 -26.89
C LEU A 35 -14.75 -34.03 -27.54
N PRO A 36 -13.52 -34.04 -26.99
CA PRO A 36 -12.37 -33.36 -27.60
C PRO A 36 -12.07 -33.78 -29.04
N SER A 37 -12.50 -34.98 -29.43
CA SER A 37 -12.42 -35.48 -30.82
C SER A 37 -13.21 -34.62 -31.80
N PHE A 38 -14.32 -34.02 -31.37
CA PHE A 38 -15.15 -33.15 -32.19
C PHE A 38 -14.42 -31.83 -32.50
N ALA A 39 -13.85 -31.19 -31.48
CA ALA A 39 -12.99 -30.02 -31.64
C ALA A 39 -11.78 -30.31 -32.53
N ALA A 40 -11.13 -31.46 -32.31
CA ALA A 40 -9.97 -31.87 -33.12
C ALA A 40 -10.31 -32.01 -34.61
N ARG A 41 -11.53 -32.49 -34.94
CA ARG A 41 -12.01 -32.59 -36.32
C ARG A 41 -12.35 -31.24 -36.94
N ILE A 42 -13.03 -30.36 -36.20
CA ILE A 42 -13.40 -29.01 -36.70
C ILE A 42 -12.15 -28.21 -37.07
N TYR A 43 -11.16 -28.20 -36.19
CA TYR A 43 -9.95 -27.39 -36.33
C TYR A 43 -8.79 -28.13 -37.01
N PHE A 44 -9.02 -29.38 -37.44
CA PHE A 44 -8.02 -30.23 -38.11
C PHE A 44 -6.69 -30.34 -37.32
N VAL A 45 -6.79 -30.61 -36.01
CA VAL A 45 -5.64 -30.75 -35.11
C VAL A 45 -5.54 -32.19 -34.57
N LYS A 46 -4.36 -32.58 -34.09
CA LYS A 46 -4.15 -33.93 -33.57
C LYS A 46 -4.90 -34.14 -32.25
N GLU A 47 -5.86 -35.06 -32.25
CA GLU A 47 -6.75 -35.33 -31.10
C GLU A 47 -5.99 -35.67 -29.81
N ASP A 48 -5.00 -36.57 -29.87
CA ASP A 48 -4.22 -36.97 -28.68
C ASP A 48 -3.52 -35.78 -28.02
N ALA A 49 -2.97 -34.87 -28.84
CA ALA A 49 -2.29 -33.68 -28.37
C ALA A 49 -3.28 -32.71 -27.73
N LEU A 50 -4.45 -32.52 -28.34
CA LEU A 50 -5.52 -31.67 -27.81
C LEU A 50 -6.04 -32.22 -26.48
N ARG A 51 -6.31 -33.53 -26.38
CA ARG A 51 -6.76 -34.20 -25.16
C ARG A 51 -5.75 -34.06 -24.01
N GLN A 52 -4.45 -34.23 -24.30
CA GLN A 52 -3.39 -34.00 -23.32
C GLN A 52 -3.32 -32.53 -22.89
N SER A 53 -3.44 -31.60 -23.83
CA SER A 53 -3.42 -30.16 -23.56
C SER A 53 -4.57 -29.72 -22.65
N ILE A 54 -5.79 -30.17 -22.93
CA ILE A 54 -6.98 -29.92 -22.09
C ILE A 54 -6.77 -30.51 -20.68
N SER A 55 -6.29 -31.75 -20.58
CA SER A 55 -6.03 -32.40 -19.29
C SER A 55 -5.01 -31.61 -18.44
N ARG A 56 -3.95 -31.09 -19.08
CA ARG A 56 -2.96 -30.22 -18.42
C ARG A 56 -3.57 -28.88 -18.00
N SER A 57 -4.43 -28.30 -18.82
CA SER A 57 -5.10 -27.02 -18.52
C SER A 57 -6.06 -27.13 -17.34
N LYS A 58 -6.86 -28.21 -17.27
CA LYS A 58 -7.75 -28.51 -16.13
C LYS A 58 -6.93 -28.66 -14.84
N ARG A 59 -5.86 -29.48 -14.87
CA ARG A 59 -4.93 -29.62 -13.73
C ARG A 59 -4.24 -28.32 -13.33
N LYS A 60 -4.03 -27.38 -14.25
CA LYS A 60 -3.42 -26.07 -13.96
C LYS A 60 -4.38 -25.11 -13.25
N LYS A 61 -5.70 -25.20 -13.51
CA LYS A 61 -6.73 -24.45 -12.77
C LYS A 61 -6.85 -24.94 -11.33
N ASP A 62 -6.78 -26.26 -11.11
CA ASP A 62 -6.84 -26.84 -9.76
C ASP A 62 -5.56 -26.56 -8.93
N ARG A 63 -4.47 -26.17 -9.60
CA ARG A 63 -3.15 -25.91 -8.99
C ARG A 63 -3.01 -24.55 -8.30
N ASN A 64 -3.99 -23.65 -8.32
CA ASN A 64 -3.89 -22.36 -7.61
C ASN A 64 -5.24 -21.82 -7.11
N PRO A 65 -5.45 -21.91 -5.79
CA PRO A 65 -5.47 -20.68 -4.99
C PRO A 65 -4.45 -20.64 -3.83
N GLN A 66 -3.81 -21.77 -3.48
CA GLN A 66 -2.98 -21.88 -2.26
C GLN A 66 -1.48 -22.14 -2.50
N GLY A 67 -0.99 -22.25 -3.75
CA GLY A 67 0.45 -22.38 -4.01
C GLY A 67 1.12 -23.63 -3.44
N LEU A 68 0.36 -24.70 -3.16
CA LEU A 68 0.91 -25.93 -2.61
C LEU A 68 1.60 -26.76 -3.69
N GLN A 69 2.86 -27.06 -3.38
CA GLN A 69 3.86 -27.74 -4.20
C GLN A 69 3.38 -29.12 -4.72
N ASN A 70 3.80 -29.50 -5.93
CA ASN A 70 3.63 -30.88 -6.40
C ASN A 70 4.43 -31.83 -5.48
N GLN A 71 3.77 -32.83 -4.89
CA GLN A 71 4.44 -33.81 -4.02
C GLN A 71 5.44 -34.69 -4.78
N HIS A 72 5.19 -35.02 -6.05
CA HIS A 72 6.07 -35.91 -6.82
C HIS A 72 6.34 -35.37 -8.23
N GLY A 73 7.59 -34.93 -8.45
CA GLY A 73 8.18 -34.73 -9.78
C GLY A 73 7.94 -33.36 -10.42
N GLY A 74 9.03 -32.62 -10.66
CA GLY A 74 9.03 -31.43 -11.50
C GLY A 74 9.17 -30.08 -10.78
N ASN A 75 9.49 -30.07 -9.49
CA ASN A 75 9.99 -28.87 -8.81
C ASN A 75 11.51 -28.82 -8.93
N ASN A 76 12.05 -28.67 -10.14
CA ASN A 76 13.34 -27.99 -10.21
C ASN A 76 13.04 -26.60 -9.64
N LYS A 77 13.47 -26.32 -8.41
CA LYS A 77 13.50 -24.97 -7.83
C LYS A 77 14.34 -24.15 -8.83
N ILE A 78 13.67 -23.57 -9.82
CA ILE A 78 14.30 -22.71 -10.82
C ILE A 78 14.90 -21.59 -9.98
N LEU A 79 16.22 -21.47 -10.07
CA LEU A 79 16.94 -20.36 -9.46
C LEU A 79 16.16 -19.09 -9.77
N THR A 80 16.00 -18.21 -8.78
CA THR A 80 15.37 -16.92 -9.07
C THR A 80 16.17 -16.22 -10.16
N LYS A 81 15.54 -15.37 -10.97
CA LYS A 81 16.24 -14.67 -12.07
C LYS A 81 17.50 -13.94 -11.60
N TRP A 82 17.52 -13.44 -10.36
CA TRP A 82 18.70 -12.83 -9.76
C TRP A 82 19.79 -13.87 -9.43
N GLN A 83 19.44 -15.04 -8.88
CA GLN A 83 20.40 -16.13 -8.67
C GLN A 83 21.00 -16.61 -10.00
N GLU A 84 20.19 -16.74 -11.05
CA GLU A 84 20.68 -17.06 -12.40
C GLU A 84 21.68 -16.01 -12.91
N GLU A 85 21.38 -14.72 -12.72
CA GLU A 85 22.26 -13.64 -13.14
C GLU A 85 23.55 -13.60 -12.29
N ALA A 86 23.45 -13.80 -10.98
CA ALA A 86 24.61 -13.89 -10.09
C ALA A 86 25.56 -15.02 -10.51
N ILE A 87 25.00 -16.19 -10.85
CA ILE A 87 25.79 -17.32 -11.37
C ILE A 87 26.41 -16.97 -12.72
N ARG A 88 25.67 -16.34 -13.64
CA ARG A 88 26.25 -15.89 -14.92
C ARG A 88 27.41 -14.94 -14.72
N GLN A 89 27.24 -13.93 -13.86
CA GLN A 89 28.28 -12.95 -13.54
C GLN A 89 29.50 -13.64 -12.91
N TYR A 90 29.28 -14.58 -11.99
CA TYR A 90 30.34 -15.39 -11.42
C TYR A 90 31.10 -16.20 -12.49
N CYS A 91 30.40 -16.89 -13.38
CA CYS A 91 31.05 -17.63 -14.47
C CYS A 91 31.87 -16.70 -15.38
N TYR A 92 31.36 -15.50 -15.70
CA TYR A 92 32.10 -14.50 -16.48
C TYR A 92 33.37 -14.04 -15.76
N GLN A 93 33.31 -13.73 -14.46
CA GLN A 93 34.47 -13.31 -13.68
C GLN A 93 35.55 -14.40 -13.62
N GLN A 94 35.16 -15.66 -13.43
CA GLN A 94 36.09 -16.79 -13.43
C GLN A 94 36.73 -17.02 -14.80
N TRP A 95 36.01 -16.73 -15.88
CA TRP A 95 36.53 -16.77 -17.24
C TRP A 95 37.54 -15.63 -17.50
N GLU A 96 37.23 -14.40 -17.10
CA GLU A 96 38.15 -13.25 -17.23
C GLU A 96 39.43 -13.45 -16.41
N ALA A 97 39.33 -14.13 -15.26
CA ALA A 97 40.49 -14.49 -14.44
C ALA A 97 41.32 -15.66 -15.00
N GLY A 98 40.92 -16.26 -16.13
CA GLY A 98 41.63 -17.37 -16.77
C GLY A 98 41.49 -18.72 -16.06
N MET A 99 40.63 -18.82 -15.04
CA MET A 99 40.45 -20.04 -14.24
C MET A 99 39.34 -20.95 -14.78
N GLY A 100 38.39 -20.40 -15.55
CA GLY A 100 37.25 -21.14 -16.08
C GLY A 100 36.25 -21.54 -14.99
N ALA A 101 34.95 -21.49 -15.28
CA ALA A 101 33.93 -21.95 -14.34
C ALA A 101 33.82 -23.48 -14.43
N THR A 102 34.23 -24.19 -13.37
CA THR A 102 34.02 -25.63 -13.26
C THR A 102 32.64 -25.93 -12.66
N TYR A 103 32.09 -27.10 -12.98
CA TYR A 103 30.78 -27.53 -12.48
C TYR A 103 30.68 -27.48 -10.94
N ASP A 104 31.74 -27.88 -10.24
CA ASP A 104 31.76 -27.88 -8.77
C ASP A 104 31.72 -26.47 -8.18
N MET A 105 32.35 -25.50 -8.85
CA MET A 105 32.30 -24.09 -8.47
C MET A 105 30.90 -23.51 -8.66
N ASP A 106 30.26 -23.80 -9.80
CA ASP A 106 28.90 -23.35 -10.07
C ASP A 106 27.91 -23.99 -9.09
N LEU A 107 28.06 -25.28 -8.80
CA LEU A 107 27.23 -26.00 -7.83
C LEU A 107 27.43 -25.46 -6.40
N GLY A 108 28.67 -25.16 -6.02
CA GLY A 108 28.97 -24.52 -4.73
C GLY A 108 28.31 -23.14 -4.61
N THR A 109 28.39 -22.33 -5.66
CA THR A 109 27.75 -21.00 -5.72
C THR A 109 26.22 -21.09 -5.66
N ILE A 110 25.63 -22.05 -6.38
CA ILE A 110 24.18 -22.34 -6.31
C ILE A 110 23.76 -22.72 -4.89
N THR A 111 24.57 -23.54 -4.21
CA THR A 111 24.28 -24.00 -2.85
C THR A 111 24.36 -22.85 -1.86
N TYR A 112 25.39 -21.99 -1.98
CA TYR A 112 25.54 -20.79 -1.17
C TYR A 112 24.37 -19.81 -1.35
N LEU A 113 24.02 -19.50 -2.60
CA LEU A 113 22.91 -18.59 -2.93
C LEU A 113 21.54 -19.12 -2.48
N ARG A 114 21.40 -20.44 -2.32
CA ARG A 114 20.19 -21.05 -1.74
C ARG A 114 20.17 -20.89 -0.22
N GLN A 115 21.31 -21.09 0.42
CA GLN A 115 21.45 -20.95 1.87
C GLN A 115 21.24 -19.50 2.31
N GLU A 116 21.70 -18.51 1.54
CA GLU A 116 21.42 -17.09 1.82
C GLU A 116 19.93 -16.76 1.77
N VAL A 117 19.16 -17.30 0.82
CA VAL A 117 17.70 -17.01 0.74
C VAL A 117 16.94 -17.66 1.88
N GLU A 118 17.32 -18.88 2.28
CA GLU A 118 16.73 -19.54 3.44
C GLU A 118 17.10 -18.79 4.73
N ASN A 119 18.32 -18.26 4.83
CA ASN A 119 18.73 -17.39 5.93
C ASN A 119 18.06 -16.00 5.90
N GLU A 120 17.80 -15.41 4.72
CA GLU A 120 17.09 -14.12 4.59
C GLU A 120 15.62 -14.23 5.01
N ASP A 121 14.96 -15.35 4.69
CA ASP A 121 13.60 -15.63 5.14
C ASP A 121 13.54 -15.90 6.65
N GLU A 122 14.59 -16.46 7.25
CA GLU A 122 14.76 -16.59 8.71
C GLU A 122 15.21 -15.28 9.40
N GLN A 123 15.99 -14.42 8.72
CA GLN A 123 16.46 -13.11 9.21
C GLN A 123 15.41 -11.98 9.07
N LEU A 124 14.22 -12.27 8.55
CA LEU A 124 13.06 -11.39 8.72
C LEU A 124 12.56 -11.34 10.17
N GLU A 125 13.05 -12.23 11.05
CA GLU A 125 13.09 -11.93 12.49
C GLU A 125 14.20 -10.89 12.76
N LEU A 126 13.76 -9.62 12.78
CA LEU A 126 14.58 -8.45 13.10
C LEU A 126 15.57 -8.73 14.24
N PRO A 127 16.83 -8.28 14.14
CA PRO A 127 17.69 -8.21 15.31
C PRO A 127 16.96 -7.42 16.38
N ASN A 128 16.76 -8.03 17.56
CA ASN A 128 16.28 -7.31 18.73
C ASN A 128 17.26 -6.17 19.01
N LEU A 129 16.95 -4.97 18.55
CA LEU A 129 17.73 -3.79 18.88
C LEU A 129 17.72 -3.66 20.39
N PRO A 130 18.88 -3.50 21.03
CA PRO A 130 18.94 -3.44 22.47
C PRO A 130 18.02 -2.30 22.93
N PRO A 131 17.09 -2.56 23.87
CA PRO A 131 16.23 -1.51 24.39
C PRO A 131 17.11 -0.38 24.88
N SER A 132 16.71 0.85 24.55
CA SER A 132 17.32 2.11 24.97
C SER A 132 18.11 1.97 26.26
N ARG A 133 19.46 2.10 26.15
CA ARG A 133 20.46 2.09 27.25
C ARG A 133 19.91 1.54 28.57
N PRO A 134 19.91 0.21 28.77
CA PRO A 134 19.20 -0.46 29.87
C PRO A 134 19.48 0.19 31.23
N HIS A 135 20.71 0.67 31.43
CA HIS A 135 21.18 1.25 32.67
C HIS A 135 20.34 2.42 33.20
N HIS A 136 19.78 3.28 32.33
CA HIS A 136 18.96 4.42 32.81
C HIS A 136 17.59 3.96 33.30
N LEU A 137 16.95 3.04 32.57
CA LEU A 137 15.66 2.44 32.95
C LEU A 137 15.79 1.63 34.23
N TRP A 138 16.83 0.80 34.36
CA TRP A 138 17.11 0.04 35.57
C TRP A 138 17.34 0.94 36.78
N ASN A 139 18.10 2.03 36.62
CA ASN A 139 18.31 3.00 37.70
C ASN A 139 17.01 3.68 38.13
N THR A 140 16.16 4.10 37.17
CA THR A 140 14.87 4.71 37.50
C THR A 140 13.90 3.71 38.15
N ALA A 141 13.89 2.47 37.71
CA ALA A 141 13.06 1.41 38.28
C ALA A 141 13.52 1.05 39.70
N ALA A 142 14.83 0.92 39.93
CA ALA A 142 15.41 0.70 41.26
C ALA A 142 15.09 1.88 42.20
N ALA A 143 15.17 3.12 41.71
CA ALA A 143 14.79 4.30 42.47
C ALA A 143 13.30 4.29 42.86
N ILE A 144 12.39 3.98 41.92
CA ILE A 144 10.95 3.81 42.23
C ILE A 144 10.74 2.71 43.27
N GLN A 145 11.37 1.55 43.09
CA GLN A 145 11.24 0.41 44.00
C GLN A 145 11.67 0.76 45.42
N SER A 146 12.69 1.62 45.59
CA SER A 146 13.14 2.07 46.91
C SER A 146 12.08 2.86 47.70
N PHE A 147 11.07 3.42 47.01
CA PHE A 147 9.95 4.14 47.61
C PHE A 147 8.71 3.28 47.85
N ILE A 148 8.63 2.08 47.26
CA ILE A 148 7.48 1.18 47.44
C ILE A 148 7.40 0.74 48.92
N GLY A 149 6.23 0.90 49.53
CA GLY A 149 5.97 0.50 50.91
C GLY A 149 6.40 1.51 51.98
N ARG A 150 6.96 2.67 51.60
CA ARG A 150 7.24 3.77 52.54
C ARG A 150 6.11 4.80 52.52
N ASP A 151 5.75 5.33 53.69
CA ASP A 151 4.75 6.39 53.81
C ASP A 151 5.35 7.76 53.37
N PRO A 152 4.81 8.42 52.33
CA PRO A 152 5.29 9.71 51.85
C PRO A 152 5.21 10.85 52.89
N THR A 153 4.33 10.72 53.89
CA THR A 153 4.16 11.75 54.93
C THR A 153 5.34 11.81 55.88
N LEU A 154 6.08 10.70 56.03
CA LEU A 154 7.23 10.57 56.92
C LEU A 154 8.57 10.92 56.25
N PHE A 155 8.55 11.38 55.00
CA PHE A 155 9.79 11.70 54.27
C PHE A 155 10.46 12.96 54.84
N SER A 156 11.78 12.89 55.04
CA SER A 156 12.62 14.07 55.24
C SER A 156 12.56 15.00 54.02
N ASN A 157 12.95 16.27 54.17
CA ASN A 157 12.96 17.22 53.06
C ASN A 157 13.81 16.72 51.88
N ASP A 158 14.98 16.15 52.15
CA ASP A 158 15.86 15.55 51.14
C ASP A 158 15.20 14.36 50.45
N SER A 159 14.49 13.51 51.21
CA SER A 159 13.76 12.37 50.64
C SER A 159 12.59 12.83 49.77
N LYS A 160 11.89 13.91 50.15
CA LYS A 160 10.83 14.52 49.34
C LYS A 160 11.38 15.09 48.04
N GLU A 161 12.54 15.74 48.08
CA GLU A 161 13.19 16.27 46.87
C GLU A 161 13.65 15.14 45.93
N LEU A 162 14.30 14.11 46.49
CA LEU A 162 14.72 12.93 45.73
C LEU A 162 13.52 12.23 45.09
N PHE A 163 12.41 12.11 45.82
CA PHE A 163 11.16 11.54 45.31
C PHE A 163 10.61 12.34 44.14
N ARG A 164 10.50 13.68 44.26
CA ARG A 164 10.03 14.56 43.16
C ARG A 164 10.92 14.43 41.93
N ARG A 165 12.24 14.46 42.12
CA ARG A 165 13.22 14.30 41.03
C ARG A 165 13.07 12.95 40.34
N THR A 166 12.89 11.88 41.13
CA THR A 166 12.68 10.53 40.61
C THR A 166 11.39 10.47 39.79
N MET A 167 10.28 11.02 40.29
CA MET A 167 8.99 11.03 39.56
C MET A 167 9.04 11.87 38.27
N SER A 168 9.79 12.98 38.27
CA SER A 168 10.00 13.75 37.05
C SER A 168 10.85 12.99 36.03
N ASN A 169 11.93 12.35 36.46
CA ASN A 169 12.77 11.54 35.59
C ASN A 169 12.01 10.34 35.00
N THR A 170 11.18 9.67 35.80
CA THR A 170 10.40 8.53 35.32
C THR A 170 9.35 8.95 34.30
N ALA A 171 8.70 10.11 34.50
CA ALA A 171 7.83 10.68 33.49
C ALA A 171 8.58 10.94 32.17
N VAL A 172 9.78 11.52 32.22
CA VAL A 172 10.62 11.75 31.03
C VAL A 172 10.99 10.43 30.32
N GLU A 173 11.42 9.42 31.07
CA GLU A 173 11.78 8.12 30.50
C GLU A 173 10.56 7.38 29.91
N LEU A 174 9.36 7.50 30.52
CA LEU A 174 8.13 6.96 29.94
C LEU A 174 7.76 7.63 28.61
N HIS A 175 7.92 8.96 28.51
CA HIS A 175 7.68 9.67 27.25
C HIS A 175 8.68 9.26 26.16
N LYS A 176 9.97 9.09 26.51
CA LYS A 176 10.98 8.58 25.59
C LYS A 176 10.63 7.17 25.10
N ALA A 177 10.24 6.27 26.01
CA ALA A 177 9.84 4.91 25.67
C ALA A 177 8.61 4.89 24.73
N HIS A 178 7.64 5.77 24.97
CA HIS A 178 6.48 5.93 24.10
C HIS A 178 6.87 6.41 22.70
N LEU A 179 7.72 7.44 22.59
CA LEU A 179 8.23 7.93 21.31
C LEU A 179 8.98 6.83 20.55
N THR A 180 9.88 6.10 21.20
CA THR A 180 10.60 4.98 20.56
C THR A 180 9.65 3.87 20.09
N THR A 181 8.55 3.64 20.81
CA THR A 181 7.53 2.65 20.41
C THR A 181 6.81 3.09 19.14
N ILE A 182 6.48 4.38 19.02
CA ILE A 182 5.85 4.96 17.82
C ILE A 182 6.83 4.93 16.63
N GLU A 183 8.09 5.29 16.84
CA GLU A 183 9.14 5.23 15.81
C GLU A 183 9.36 3.80 15.32
N HIS A 184 9.39 2.83 16.23
CA HIS A 184 9.51 1.42 15.87
C HIS A 184 8.29 0.93 15.07
N ALA A 185 7.07 1.28 15.49
CA ALA A 185 5.85 0.92 14.77
C ALA A 185 5.82 1.50 13.34
N THR A 186 6.21 2.77 13.19
CA THR A 186 6.28 3.43 11.87
C THR A 186 7.39 2.85 10.99
N LEU A 187 8.54 2.48 11.55
CA LEU A 187 9.59 1.77 10.81
C LEU A 187 9.13 0.38 10.35
N GLN A 188 8.46 -0.38 11.20
CA GLN A 188 7.90 -1.68 10.82
C GLN A 188 6.86 -1.55 9.70
N GLU A 189 6.02 -0.53 9.74
CA GLU A 189 5.04 -0.26 8.68
C GLU A 189 5.75 0.07 7.35
N LYS A 190 6.81 0.89 7.38
CA LYS A 190 7.64 1.20 6.20
C LYS A 190 8.28 -0.06 5.61
N ILE A 191 8.88 -0.92 6.45
CA ILE A 191 9.50 -2.17 6.00
C ILE A 191 8.45 -3.09 5.35
N LYS A 192 7.27 -3.23 5.97
CA LYS A 192 6.16 -4.01 5.39
C LYS A 192 5.71 -3.44 4.04
N ALA A 193 5.54 -2.13 3.93
CA ALA A 193 5.16 -1.46 2.69
C ALA A 193 6.24 -1.59 1.60
N GLU A 194 7.52 -1.57 1.95
CA GLU A 194 8.60 -1.80 1.00
C GLU A 194 8.64 -3.25 0.53
N GLY A 195 8.43 -4.22 1.43
CA GLY A 195 8.32 -5.64 1.08
C GLY A 195 7.18 -5.92 0.11
N THR A 196 6.01 -5.32 0.32
CA THR A 196 4.88 -5.44 -0.63
C THR A 196 5.19 -4.75 -1.96
N ARG A 197 5.78 -3.55 -1.95
CA ARG A 197 6.23 -2.85 -3.16
C ARG A 197 7.23 -3.69 -3.96
N LYS A 198 8.22 -4.31 -3.31
CA LYS A 198 9.21 -5.19 -3.96
C LYS A 198 8.51 -6.41 -4.58
N LYS A 199 7.56 -7.04 -3.88
CA LYS A 199 6.75 -8.16 -4.43
C LYS A 199 5.95 -7.74 -5.66
N ILE A 200 5.26 -6.60 -5.62
CA ILE A 200 4.48 -6.07 -6.75
C ILE A 200 5.39 -5.69 -7.92
N SER A 201 6.53 -5.04 -7.66
CA SER A 201 7.52 -4.70 -8.68
C SER A 201 8.07 -5.95 -9.38
N ARG A 202 8.35 -7.02 -8.63
CA ARG A 202 8.81 -8.30 -9.21
C ARG A 202 7.73 -8.95 -10.08
N GLN A 203 6.45 -8.82 -9.72
CA GLN A 203 5.34 -9.29 -10.57
C GLN A 203 5.17 -8.44 -11.84
N SER A 204 5.49 -7.15 -11.78
CA SER A 204 5.38 -6.23 -12.93
C SER A 204 6.48 -6.40 -13.98
N ILE A 205 7.65 -6.94 -13.62
CA ILE A 205 8.84 -6.92 -14.49
C ILE A 205 8.89 -8.10 -15.49
N HIS A 206 8.02 -9.11 -15.40
CA HIS A 206 8.12 -10.22 -16.35
C HIS A 206 6.82 -10.97 -16.67
N LYS A 207 6.32 -10.74 -17.89
CA LYS A 207 5.96 -11.80 -18.85
C LYS A 207 6.15 -11.29 -20.29
N GLY A 208 7.35 -11.48 -20.85
CA GLY A 208 7.62 -11.79 -22.27
C GLY A 208 6.80 -11.11 -23.38
N GLY A 209 6.44 -9.83 -23.24
CA GLY A 209 5.99 -9.02 -24.37
C GLY A 209 7.19 -8.56 -25.18
N SER A 210 7.06 -8.47 -26.50
CA SER A 210 8.04 -7.81 -27.37
C SER A 210 8.49 -6.48 -26.75
N SER A 211 9.79 -6.16 -26.87
CA SER A 211 10.38 -4.91 -26.40
C SER A 211 9.47 -3.75 -26.81
N ALA A 212 8.71 -3.19 -25.86
CA ALA A 212 7.85 -2.04 -26.12
C ALA A 212 8.73 -0.93 -26.69
N THR A 213 8.30 -0.35 -27.81
CA THR A 213 9.03 0.75 -28.42
C THR A 213 9.10 1.90 -27.43
N VAL A 214 10.12 2.75 -27.48
CA VAL A 214 10.22 3.94 -26.60
C VAL A 214 8.94 4.79 -26.68
N GLY A 215 8.29 4.84 -27.85
CA GLY A 215 6.98 5.47 -28.05
C GLY A 215 5.86 4.83 -27.20
N ASP A 216 5.77 3.49 -27.18
CA ASP A 216 4.76 2.75 -26.41
C ASP A 216 4.94 2.98 -24.90
N LEU A 217 6.19 3.09 -24.43
CA LEU A 217 6.49 3.39 -23.03
C LEU A 217 6.07 4.81 -22.65
N ARG A 218 6.34 5.81 -23.50
CA ARG A 218 5.90 7.19 -23.28
C ARG A 218 4.37 7.29 -23.27
N GLU A 219 3.71 6.61 -24.20
CA GLU A 219 2.25 6.58 -24.25
C GLU A 219 1.65 5.91 -23.02
N LYS A 220 2.24 4.80 -22.56
CA LYS A 220 1.79 4.13 -21.34
C LYS A 220 1.98 4.97 -20.08
N ILE A 221 3.05 5.78 -20.01
CA ILE A 221 3.26 6.76 -18.94
C ILE A 221 2.18 7.84 -19.02
N ARG A 222 1.94 8.41 -20.21
CA ARG A 222 0.90 9.43 -20.41
C ARG A 222 -0.49 8.93 -19.99
N ILE A 223 -0.89 7.75 -20.44
CA ILE A 223 -2.18 7.12 -20.07
C ILE A 223 -2.27 6.95 -18.55
N ARG A 224 -1.18 6.53 -17.88
CA ARG A 224 -1.15 6.40 -16.42
C ARG A 224 -1.33 7.76 -15.76
N ASP A 225 -0.55 8.74 -16.15
CA ASP A 225 -0.57 10.08 -15.54
C ASP A 225 -1.95 10.74 -15.73
N GLU A 226 -2.56 10.61 -16.91
CA GLU A 226 -3.94 11.05 -17.18
C GLU A 226 -4.96 10.32 -16.30
N SER A 227 -4.80 9.00 -16.13
CA SER A 227 -5.68 8.21 -15.26
C SER A 227 -5.56 8.64 -13.79
N GLU A 228 -4.34 8.86 -13.28
CA GLU A 228 -4.06 9.30 -11.91
C GLU A 228 -4.60 10.72 -11.67
N LYS A 229 -4.42 11.64 -12.64
CA LYS A 229 -5.02 12.98 -12.61
C LYS A 229 -6.56 12.89 -12.56
N SER A 230 -7.17 12.05 -13.40
CA SER A 230 -8.63 11.87 -13.39
C SER A 230 -9.15 11.30 -12.06
N GLU A 231 -8.41 10.40 -11.43
CA GLU A 231 -8.76 9.79 -10.14
C GLU A 231 -8.61 10.78 -8.99
N SER A 232 -7.55 11.58 -8.98
CA SER A 232 -7.33 12.62 -7.97
C SER A 232 -8.45 13.66 -7.99
N LEU A 233 -8.87 14.11 -9.18
CA LEU A 233 -9.99 15.03 -9.37
C LEU A 233 -11.33 14.40 -8.94
N LYS A 234 -11.58 13.13 -9.27
CA LYS A 234 -12.74 12.38 -8.75
C LYS A 234 -12.74 12.32 -7.22
N LYS A 235 -11.58 12.09 -6.61
CA LYS A 235 -11.42 12.03 -5.15
C LYS A 235 -11.69 13.39 -4.49
N ALA A 236 -11.17 14.49 -5.05
CA ALA A 236 -11.43 15.84 -4.57
C ALA A 236 -12.92 16.21 -4.65
N ARG A 237 -13.57 15.95 -5.79
CA ARG A 237 -15.03 16.18 -5.95
C ARG A 237 -15.85 15.34 -4.96
N ARG A 238 -15.47 14.08 -4.70
CA ARG A 238 -16.10 13.25 -3.67
C ARG A 238 -15.92 13.83 -2.27
N ALA A 239 -14.73 14.33 -1.94
CA ALA A 239 -14.46 14.94 -0.65
C ALA A 239 -15.32 16.20 -0.42
N LEU A 240 -15.46 17.06 -1.44
CA LEU A 240 -16.34 18.23 -1.41
C LEU A 240 -17.80 17.84 -1.18
N LYS A 241 -18.32 16.87 -1.96
CA LYS A 241 -19.70 16.35 -1.77
C LYS A 241 -19.91 15.78 -0.37
N LEU A 242 -18.93 15.08 0.17
CA LEU A 242 -19.00 14.52 1.52
C LEU A 242 -19.02 15.63 2.59
N ALA A 243 -18.25 16.70 2.41
CA ALA A 243 -18.25 17.85 3.32
C ALA A 243 -19.63 18.53 3.36
N ILE A 244 -20.22 18.80 2.19
CA ILE A 244 -21.58 19.35 2.07
C ILE A 244 -22.60 18.40 2.72
N ARG A 245 -22.49 17.10 2.48
CA ARG A 245 -23.41 16.13 3.11
C ARG A 245 -23.28 16.17 4.63
N ARG A 246 -22.06 16.24 5.18
CA ARG A 246 -21.83 16.33 6.63
C ARG A 246 -22.43 17.60 7.23
N SER A 247 -22.27 18.76 6.59
CA SER A 247 -22.87 20.02 7.06
C SER A 247 -24.40 19.96 7.02
N THR A 248 -25.00 19.45 5.94
CA THR A 248 -26.45 19.28 5.84
C THR A 248 -27.01 18.35 6.92
N GLU A 249 -26.31 17.26 7.22
CA GLU A 249 -26.70 16.30 8.24
C GLU A 249 -26.57 16.89 9.65
N ALA A 250 -25.49 17.64 9.92
CA ALA A 250 -25.32 18.35 11.18
C ALA A 250 -26.47 19.33 11.46
N LEU A 251 -26.91 20.07 10.44
CA LEU A 251 -28.06 20.98 10.56
C LEU A 251 -29.36 20.22 10.79
N ARG A 252 -29.55 19.07 10.13
CA ARG A 252 -30.72 18.19 10.35
C ARG A 252 -30.76 17.68 11.80
N VAL A 253 -29.63 17.19 12.32
CA VAL A 253 -29.52 16.70 13.70
C VAL A 253 -29.78 17.82 14.70
N ALA A 254 -29.18 18.99 14.49
CA ALA A 254 -29.41 20.17 15.34
C ALA A 254 -30.88 20.64 15.30
N GLY A 255 -31.54 20.56 14.13
CA GLY A 255 -32.96 20.86 13.97
C GLY A 255 -33.87 19.89 14.71
N VAL A 256 -33.55 18.58 14.68
CA VAL A 256 -34.27 17.57 15.47
C VAL A 256 -34.11 17.82 16.97
N GLN A 257 -32.90 18.18 17.41
CA GLN A 257 -32.63 18.49 18.81
C GLN A 257 -33.39 19.74 19.27
N ALA A 258 -33.35 20.83 18.51
CA ALA A 258 -34.12 22.05 18.79
C ALA A 258 -35.62 21.77 18.89
N ARG A 259 -36.18 20.92 18.02
CA ARG A 259 -37.58 20.49 18.10
C ARG A 259 -37.88 19.70 19.37
N ARG A 260 -36.97 18.83 19.79
CA ARG A 260 -37.13 18.06 21.03
C ARG A 260 -37.15 18.98 22.24
N GLU A 261 -36.18 19.89 22.33
CA GLU A 261 -36.10 20.87 23.41
C GLU A 261 -37.31 21.81 23.44
N ASN A 262 -37.76 22.31 22.29
CA ASN A 262 -38.99 23.11 22.22
C ASN A 262 -40.24 22.35 22.70
N ARG A 263 -40.32 21.02 22.45
CA ARG A 263 -41.41 20.19 22.99
C ARG A 263 -41.28 20.00 24.50
N GLU A 264 -40.07 19.88 25.03
CA GLU A 264 -39.81 19.78 26.47
C GLU A 264 -40.16 21.10 27.18
N ARG A 265 -39.73 22.25 26.65
CA ARG A 265 -40.09 23.60 27.14
C ARG A 265 -41.59 23.85 27.11
N LYS A 266 -42.28 23.38 26.06
CA LYS A 266 -43.74 23.48 26.00
C LYS A 266 -44.40 22.69 27.12
N LYS A 267 -43.91 21.48 27.42
CA LYS A 267 -44.43 20.67 28.53
C LYS A 267 -44.18 21.32 29.89
N THR A 268 -43.01 21.93 30.10
CA THR A 268 -42.72 22.65 31.36
C THR A 268 -43.63 23.86 31.53
N LEU A 269 -43.86 24.62 30.45
CA LEU A 269 -44.83 25.71 30.44
C LEU A 269 -46.25 25.23 30.77
N ASP A 270 -46.74 24.19 30.09
CA ASP A 270 -48.06 23.62 30.34
C ASP A 270 -48.21 23.16 31.81
N PHE A 271 -47.14 22.59 32.40
CA PHE A 271 -47.11 22.19 33.81
C PHE A 271 -47.11 23.39 34.77
N CYS A 272 -46.36 24.45 34.48
CA CYS A 272 -46.32 25.67 35.31
C CYS A 272 -47.69 26.36 35.32
N MET A 273 -48.33 26.46 34.14
CA MET A 273 -49.67 27.01 33.97
C MET A 273 -50.75 26.21 34.73
N ALA A 274 -50.60 24.88 34.82
CA ALA A 274 -51.54 24.03 35.56
C ALA A 274 -51.40 24.15 37.09
N ASN A 275 -50.24 24.57 37.59
CA ASN A 275 -49.94 24.69 39.02
C ASN A 275 -49.85 26.15 39.50
N ASP A 276 -50.35 27.12 38.73
CA ASP A 276 -50.25 28.56 39.00
C ASP A 276 -48.83 29.02 39.40
N THR A 277 -47.81 28.39 38.81
CA THR A 277 -46.39 28.67 39.07
C THR A 277 -45.79 29.45 37.91
N PHE A 278 -44.88 30.37 38.17
CA PHE A 278 -44.20 31.13 37.11
C PHE A 278 -43.17 30.25 36.37
N PRO A 279 -43.21 30.20 35.03
CA PRO A 279 -42.21 29.47 34.25
C PRO A 279 -40.87 30.19 34.26
N ALA A 280 -39.80 29.42 34.02
CA ALA A 280 -38.47 29.98 33.86
C ALA A 280 -38.41 30.89 32.61
N PRO A 281 -37.70 32.04 32.65
CA PRO A 281 -37.58 32.95 31.51
C PRO A 281 -37.05 32.27 30.23
N GLU A 282 -36.21 31.25 30.38
CA GLU A 282 -35.60 30.50 29.28
C GLU A 282 -36.62 29.67 28.49
N ASP A 283 -37.69 29.20 29.14
CA ASP A 283 -38.73 28.38 28.53
C ASP A 283 -39.66 29.18 27.60
N LEU A 284 -39.72 30.50 27.81
CA LEU A 284 -40.52 31.43 27.01
C LEU A 284 -39.89 31.74 25.64
N ILE A 285 -38.60 31.46 25.46
CA ILE A 285 -37.87 31.76 24.22
C ILE A 285 -37.89 30.52 23.32
N LEU A 286 -38.46 30.66 22.13
CA LEU A 286 -38.46 29.59 21.12
C LEU A 286 -37.04 29.36 20.59
N ILE A 287 -36.54 28.14 20.69
CA ILE A 287 -35.24 27.77 20.09
C ILE A 287 -35.41 27.70 18.58
N ARG A 288 -34.52 28.36 17.85
CA ARG A 288 -34.46 28.32 16.38
C ARG A 288 -34.19 26.89 15.89
N GLU A 289 -34.92 26.45 14.88
CA GLU A 289 -34.66 25.18 14.19
C GLU A 289 -33.70 25.39 13.00
N PRO A 290 -32.41 25.02 13.11
CA PRO A 290 -31.40 25.29 12.08
C PRO A 290 -31.61 24.57 10.75
N ASP A 291 -32.43 23.52 10.70
CA ASP A 291 -32.76 22.82 9.46
C ASP A 291 -33.80 23.57 8.62
N LYS A 292 -34.83 24.15 9.26
CA LYS A 292 -35.89 24.93 8.62
C LYS A 292 -35.51 26.38 8.36
N ASN A 293 -34.90 27.03 9.36
CA ASN A 293 -34.54 28.44 9.34
C ASN A 293 -33.02 28.58 9.54
N PRO A 294 -32.19 28.12 8.59
CA PRO A 294 -30.74 28.23 8.70
C PRO A 294 -30.31 29.70 8.72
N THR A 295 -29.26 30.00 9.49
CA THR A 295 -28.60 31.31 9.40
C THR A 295 -27.89 31.44 8.04
N PRO A 296 -27.56 32.66 7.59
CA PRO A 296 -26.81 32.84 6.33
C PRO A 296 -25.52 32.00 6.26
N LEU A 297 -24.77 31.90 7.37
CA LEU A 297 -23.56 31.08 7.45
C LEU A 297 -23.86 29.58 7.30
N GLU A 298 -24.92 29.08 7.94
CA GLU A 298 -25.35 27.69 7.82
C GLU A 298 -25.89 27.37 6.42
N ALA A 299 -26.58 28.32 5.78
CA ALA A 299 -27.03 28.17 4.41
C ALA A 299 -25.83 28.06 3.45
N VAL A 300 -24.82 28.92 3.62
CA VAL A 300 -23.55 28.84 2.87
C VAL A 300 -22.83 27.52 3.13
N SER A 301 -22.89 26.96 4.34
CA SER A 301 -22.28 25.64 4.63
C SER A 301 -22.88 24.48 3.84
N LYS A 302 -24.09 24.63 3.27
CA LYS A 302 -24.71 23.62 2.39
C LYS A 302 -24.26 23.74 0.92
N THR A 303 -23.48 24.76 0.61
CA THR A 303 -23.01 25.06 -0.74
C THR A 303 -21.50 24.79 -0.85
N PRO A 304 -20.96 24.59 -2.06
CA PRO A 304 -19.52 24.44 -2.27
C PRO A 304 -18.69 25.59 -1.67
N GLU A 305 -19.23 26.81 -1.68
CA GLU A 305 -18.61 28.04 -1.18
C GLU A 305 -18.40 28.01 0.34
N GLY A 306 -19.24 27.28 1.08
CA GLY A 306 -19.04 27.02 2.51
C GLY A 306 -17.87 26.10 2.83
N HIS A 307 -17.21 25.56 1.81
CA HIS A 307 -16.10 24.61 1.92
C HIS A 307 -14.90 25.04 1.06
N PRO A 308 -14.32 26.23 1.29
CA PRO A 308 -13.33 26.84 0.41
C PRO A 308 -12.10 25.96 0.20
N LYS A 309 -11.65 25.25 1.24
CA LYS A 309 -10.51 24.32 1.16
C LYS A 309 -10.73 23.20 0.14
N TYR A 310 -11.93 22.60 0.12
CA TYR A 310 -12.24 21.50 -0.79
C TYR A 310 -12.58 22.01 -2.19
N LEU A 311 -13.26 23.16 -2.28
CA LEU A 311 -13.56 23.82 -3.54
C LEU A 311 -12.28 24.25 -4.27
N HIS A 312 -11.33 24.88 -3.57
CA HIS A 312 -10.03 25.26 -4.12
C HIS A 312 -9.25 24.05 -4.65
N ALA A 313 -9.23 22.93 -3.90
CA ALA A 313 -8.58 21.71 -4.35
C ALA A 313 -9.19 21.14 -5.63
N VAL A 314 -10.52 21.23 -5.79
CA VAL A 314 -11.20 20.82 -7.02
C VAL A 314 -10.84 21.75 -8.18
N LEU A 315 -10.92 23.07 -7.98
CA LEU A 315 -10.61 24.05 -9.01
C LEU A 315 -9.15 23.97 -9.48
N GLN A 316 -8.21 23.77 -8.55
CA GLN A 316 -6.81 23.59 -8.87
C GLN A 316 -6.58 22.34 -9.73
N LEU A 317 -7.14 21.20 -9.33
CA LEU A 317 -7.03 19.95 -10.09
C LEU A 317 -7.74 20.04 -11.45
N GLU A 318 -8.85 20.77 -11.55
CA GLU A 318 -9.53 21.02 -12.82
C GLU A 318 -8.68 21.87 -13.77
N LYS A 319 -8.01 22.91 -13.24
CA LYS A 319 -7.07 23.72 -14.02
C LYS A 319 -5.87 22.89 -14.50
N GLU A 320 -5.32 22.05 -13.63
CA GLU A 320 -4.23 21.10 -13.98
C GLU A 320 -4.67 20.04 -14.99
N PHE A 321 -5.94 19.62 -14.92
CA PHE A 321 -6.51 18.62 -15.84
C PHE A 321 -6.79 19.20 -17.23
N ASN A 322 -7.22 20.46 -17.32
CA ASN A 322 -7.50 21.15 -18.58
C ASN A 322 -6.25 21.66 -19.32
N GLY A 323 -5.05 21.54 -18.71
CA GLY A 323 -3.81 22.04 -19.29
C GLY A 323 -3.69 23.57 -19.26
N GLU A 324 -4.49 24.26 -18.45
CA GLU A 324 -4.47 25.73 -18.32
C GLU A 324 -3.36 26.24 -17.38
N LEU A 325 -2.47 25.37 -16.92
CA LEU A 325 -1.36 25.67 -16.01
C LEU A 325 0.01 25.52 -16.69
N ASP A 326 0.10 25.88 -17.97
CA ASP A 326 1.40 26.10 -18.61
C ASP A 326 1.79 27.58 -18.39
N GLY A 327 2.50 27.88 -17.29
CA GLY A 327 3.36 29.07 -17.27
C GLY A 327 3.65 29.77 -15.95
N GLU A 328 2.69 29.96 -15.04
CA GLU A 328 2.93 30.84 -13.87
C GLU A 328 2.52 30.20 -12.54
N GLU A 329 3.53 29.59 -11.92
CA GLU A 329 3.86 29.59 -10.50
C GLU A 329 2.72 29.82 -9.49
N ILE A 330 2.13 28.73 -8.96
CA ILE A 330 1.58 28.72 -7.59
C ILE A 330 2.01 27.43 -6.89
N LEU A 331 3.22 27.47 -6.31
CA LEU A 331 3.74 26.44 -5.42
C LEU A 331 3.22 26.68 -3.99
N PHE A 332 1.96 26.34 -3.71
CA PHE A 332 1.53 26.04 -2.34
C PHE A 332 1.58 24.52 -2.12
N ARG A 333 2.80 24.00 -2.04
CA ARG A 333 3.07 22.59 -1.71
C ARG A 333 2.87 22.40 -0.21
N ILE A 334 1.64 22.13 0.21
CA ILE A 334 1.33 21.70 1.59
C ILE A 334 1.80 20.25 1.72
N GLY A 335 2.98 20.04 2.32
CA GLY A 335 3.38 18.75 2.88
C GLY A 335 4.76 18.25 2.44
N ASN A 336 5.72 18.38 3.36
CA ASN A 336 6.95 17.59 3.50
C ASN A 336 7.83 17.45 2.26
N THR A 337 8.65 18.47 2.00
CA THR A 337 9.95 18.26 1.36
C THR A 337 11.03 18.78 2.30
N HIS A 338 11.86 17.85 2.78
CA HIS A 338 13.17 18.19 3.33
C HIS A 338 13.90 19.00 2.27
N LYS A 339 14.29 20.23 2.60
CA LYS A 339 15.30 20.96 1.83
C LYS A 339 16.63 20.24 2.08
N GLU A 340 17.09 19.48 1.10
CA GLU A 340 18.52 19.21 1.00
C GLU A 340 19.18 20.51 0.56
N GLU A 341 19.87 21.15 1.50
CA GLU A 341 20.79 22.23 1.19
C GLU A 341 21.92 21.65 0.32
N GLY A 342 21.91 22.03 -0.96
CA GLY A 342 22.97 21.73 -1.90
C GLY A 342 24.27 22.38 -1.46
N LEU A 343 25.07 21.66 -0.66
CA LEU A 343 26.49 21.92 -0.52
C LEU A 343 27.15 21.61 -1.86
N GLY A 344 27.46 22.67 -2.61
CA GLY A 344 28.27 22.60 -3.82
C GLY A 344 29.66 22.06 -3.51
N VAL A 345 29.83 20.74 -3.58
CA VAL A 345 31.14 20.11 -3.57
C VAL A 345 31.76 20.35 -4.95
N LYS A 346 32.66 21.34 -5.03
CA LYS A 346 33.60 21.47 -6.15
C LYS A 346 34.47 20.22 -6.17
N TYR A 347 34.28 19.38 -7.19
CA TYR A 347 35.25 18.33 -7.52
C TYR A 347 36.56 19.00 -7.94
N ILE A 348 37.59 18.87 -7.12
CA ILE A 348 38.97 19.16 -7.50
C ILE A 348 39.51 17.88 -8.12
N GLU A 349 39.76 17.90 -9.43
CA GLU A 349 40.45 16.86 -10.17
C GLU A 349 41.90 16.76 -9.67
N SER A 350 42.15 15.83 -8.76
CA SER A 350 43.52 15.46 -8.34
C SER A 350 43.96 14.21 -9.09
N SER A 351 44.31 14.37 -10.37
CA SER A 351 45.13 13.39 -11.09
C SER A 351 46.61 13.65 -10.80
N PRO A 352 47.40 12.64 -10.43
CA PRO A 352 48.84 12.79 -10.28
C PRO A 352 49.51 12.99 -11.65
N PRO A 353 50.53 13.85 -11.77
CA PRO A 353 51.25 14.04 -13.02
C PRO A 353 52.06 12.79 -13.40
N PRO A 354 52.27 12.55 -14.71
CA PRO A 354 53.06 11.43 -15.19
C PRO A 354 54.52 11.56 -14.77
N LYS A 355 55.12 10.44 -14.35
CA LYS A 355 56.55 10.34 -14.05
C LYS A 355 57.34 10.50 -15.36
N VAL A 356 58.24 11.49 -15.38
CA VAL A 356 59.27 11.67 -16.40
C VAL A 356 60.46 10.77 -16.10
#